data_AF-A0A6G9GYY9-F1
#
_entry.id   AF-A0A6G9GYY9-F1
#
_cell.length_a   1.000
_cell.length_b   1.000
_cell.length_c   1.000
_cell.angle_alpha   90.00
_cell.angle_beta   90.00
_cell.angle_gamma   90.00
#
_symmetry.space_group_name_H-M   'P 1'
#
loop_
_entity.id
_entity.type
_entity.pdbx_description
1 polymer ?
#
loop_
_entity_poly.entity_id
_entity_poly.type
_entity_poly.pdbx_seq_one_letter_code
_entity_poly.pdbx_strand_id
1 'polypeptide(L)'
;MHGKAGSSVEVRDISITVTRREKVAPGTVTAPSGCGGDPNEPAYLVVDLDTLPLNRPAPAAYLLRSPQQRSARQLESDFGKSLSLPHTVAAGDFYSLFLISRTQRHDSYWRATITWWDGEETHRRSISGSSGQDLRVVPTGDDAP
;
A
#
# COMPACT_ATOMS: atom_id res chain seq x y z
N MET A 1 -5.96 5.94 -24.97
CA MET A 1 -7.39 6.23 -24.71
C MET A 1 -7.44 7.38 -23.71
N HIS A 2 -8.23 8.42 -23.99
CA HIS A 2 -8.21 9.68 -23.25
C HIS A 2 -9.17 9.63 -22.05
N GLY A 3 -8.63 9.51 -20.83
CA GLY A 3 -9.35 9.95 -19.64
C GLY A 3 -9.46 11.48 -19.69
N LYS A 4 -10.64 12.04 -19.41
CA LYS A 4 -10.83 13.50 -19.35
C LYS A 4 -9.84 14.07 -18.34
N ALA A 5 -8.85 14.81 -18.84
CA ALA A 5 -7.99 15.66 -18.03
C ALA A 5 -8.87 16.74 -17.37
N GLY A 6 -9.33 16.51 -16.14
CA GLY A 6 -10.13 17.49 -15.41
C GLY A 6 -10.94 16.98 -14.21
N SER A 7 -11.17 15.68 -14.06
CA SER A 7 -11.90 15.13 -12.90
C SER A 7 -10.93 14.65 -11.80
N SER A 8 -11.25 15.01 -10.54
CA SER A 8 -10.59 14.42 -9.38
C SER A 8 -10.94 12.94 -9.25
N VAL A 9 -10.03 12.13 -8.71
CA VAL A 9 -10.26 10.71 -8.43
C VAL A 9 -10.35 10.47 -6.92
N GLU A 10 -11.25 9.59 -6.49
CA GLU A 10 -11.39 9.19 -5.10
C GLU A 10 -10.82 7.79 -4.90
N VAL A 11 -9.68 7.69 -4.23
CA VAL A 11 -9.16 6.40 -3.76
C VAL A 11 -10.05 5.92 -2.62
N ARG A 12 -10.71 4.78 -2.80
CA ARG A 12 -11.74 4.29 -1.86
C ARG A 12 -11.22 3.18 -0.95
N ASP A 13 -10.46 2.25 -1.51
CA ASP A 13 -9.95 1.11 -0.76
C ASP A 13 -8.59 0.65 -1.31
N ILE A 14 -7.78 0.13 -0.40
CA ILE A 14 -6.54 -0.58 -0.69
C ILE A 14 -6.60 -1.89 0.08
N SER A 15 -6.50 -3.01 -0.62
CA SER A 15 -6.53 -4.33 0.01
C SER A 15 -5.23 -5.09 -0.24
N ILE A 16 -4.76 -5.82 0.78
CA ILE A 16 -3.54 -6.62 0.72
C ILE A 16 -3.91 -8.09 0.79
N THR A 17 -3.41 -8.88 -0.16
CA THR A 17 -3.56 -10.33 -0.19
C THR A 17 -2.19 -10.97 -0.09
N VAL A 18 -1.95 -11.80 0.92
CA VAL A 18 -0.74 -12.65 0.96
C VAL A 18 -0.97 -13.84 0.03
N THR A 19 -0.18 -13.95 -1.03
CA THR A 19 -0.35 -14.97 -2.07
C THR A 19 0.48 -16.22 -1.81
N ARG A 20 1.63 -16.06 -1.15
CA ARG A 20 2.54 -17.17 -0.82
C ARG A 20 3.35 -16.85 0.43
N ARG A 21 3.72 -17.88 1.16
CA ARG A 21 4.68 -17.83 2.28
C ARG A 21 5.82 -18.79 2.03
N GLU A 22 7.02 -18.37 2.37
CA GLU A 22 8.23 -19.16 2.32
C GLU A 22 8.89 -19.21 3.71
N LYS A 23 9.88 -20.09 3.87
CA LYS A 23 10.72 -20.08 5.07
C LYS A 23 11.53 -18.79 5.06
N VAL A 24 11.71 -18.16 6.22
CA VAL A 24 12.54 -16.97 6.37
C VAL A 24 13.94 -17.27 5.84
N ALA A 25 14.37 -16.53 4.83
CA ALA A 25 15.76 -16.50 4.42
C ALA A 25 16.56 -15.65 5.43
N PRO A 26 17.75 -16.09 5.86
CA PRO A 26 18.62 -15.27 6.68
C PRO A 26 19.05 -14.02 5.88
N GLY A 27 18.79 -12.83 6.42
CA GLY A 27 19.11 -11.55 5.79
C GLY A 27 18.95 -10.36 6.75
N THR A 28 19.53 -9.21 6.41
CA THR A 28 19.50 -7.99 7.21
C THR A 28 18.33 -7.11 6.78
N VAL A 29 17.55 -6.62 7.74
CA VAL A 29 16.46 -5.66 7.49
C VAL A 29 17.05 -4.29 7.21
N THR A 30 16.84 -3.75 6.01
CA THR A 30 17.15 -2.36 5.68
C THR A 30 15.91 -1.52 5.99
N ALA A 31 16.01 -0.60 6.96
CA ALA A 31 14.95 0.37 7.19
C ALA A 31 14.94 1.40 6.03
N PRO A 32 13.77 1.82 5.53
CA PRO A 32 13.71 2.89 4.54
C PRO A 32 14.35 4.15 5.12
N SER A 33 15.35 4.67 4.41
CA SER A 33 16.08 5.87 4.78
C SER A 33 15.27 7.09 4.33
N GLY A 34 14.28 7.50 5.12
CA GLY A 34 13.46 8.67 4.84
C GLY A 34 13.42 9.61 6.04
N CYS A 35 14.19 10.70 6.00
CA CYS A 35 13.96 11.84 6.88
C CYS A 35 12.70 12.58 6.38
N GLY A 36 11.62 12.54 7.17
CA GLY A 36 10.38 13.28 6.88
C GLY A 36 10.55 14.80 7.06
N GLY A 37 9.80 15.56 6.27
CA GLY A 37 9.58 16.99 6.47
C GLY A 37 8.84 17.74 5.34
N ASP A 38 8.14 17.09 4.40
CA ASP A 38 7.53 17.75 3.24
C ASP A 38 5.99 17.60 3.20
N PRO A 39 5.20 18.64 2.87
CA PRO A 39 3.73 18.53 2.77
C PRO A 39 3.24 17.66 1.61
N ASN A 40 4.13 17.24 0.70
CA ASN A 40 3.90 16.19 -0.30
C ASN A 40 4.28 14.80 0.21
N GLU A 41 4.40 14.63 1.53
CA GLU A 41 4.78 13.37 2.14
C GLU A 41 3.83 12.25 1.74
N PRO A 42 4.38 11.11 1.33
CA PRO A 42 3.57 9.99 0.91
C PRO A 42 2.82 9.41 2.13
N ALA A 43 1.66 8.82 1.88
CA ALA A 43 0.99 8.05 2.92
C ALA A 43 1.76 6.75 3.17
N TYR A 44 1.73 6.28 4.42
CA TYR A 44 2.32 5.00 4.80
C TYR A 44 1.22 4.04 5.22
N LEU A 45 1.40 2.76 4.90
CA LEU A 45 0.61 1.67 5.43
C LEU A 45 1.57 0.56 5.88
N VAL A 46 1.74 0.43 7.19
CA VAL A 46 2.50 -0.70 7.74
C VAL A 46 1.57 -1.90 7.90
N VAL A 47 2.01 -3.07 7.43
CA VAL A 47 1.20 -4.29 7.44
C VAL A 47 1.99 -5.45 8.00
N ASP A 48 1.43 -6.13 9.00
CA ASP A 48 1.92 -7.42 9.47
C ASP A 48 1.38 -8.54 8.57
N LEU A 49 2.21 -9.00 7.62
CA LEU A 49 1.80 -10.02 6.65
C LEU A 49 1.63 -11.41 7.27
N ASP A 50 2.29 -11.70 8.40
CA ASP A 50 2.20 -13.01 9.05
C ASP A 50 0.81 -13.27 9.63
N THR A 51 0.09 -12.21 9.98
CA THR A 51 -1.27 -12.30 10.53
C THR A 51 -2.36 -12.41 9.46
N LEU A 52 -2.05 -12.11 8.20
CA LEU A 52 -3.05 -12.14 7.13
C LEU A 52 -3.27 -13.55 6.59
N PRO A 53 -4.53 -13.97 6.35
CA PRO A 53 -4.81 -15.26 5.73
C PRO A 53 -4.29 -15.33 4.28
N LEU A 54 -3.82 -16.51 3.88
CA LEU A 54 -3.40 -16.76 2.50
C LEU A 54 -4.57 -16.62 1.52
N ASN A 55 -4.31 -16.00 0.38
CA ASN A 55 -5.22 -15.84 -0.76
C ASN A 55 -6.57 -15.22 -0.42
N ARG A 56 -6.63 -14.39 0.64
CA ARG A 56 -7.81 -13.60 1.00
C ARG A 56 -7.44 -12.13 1.10
N PRO A 57 -8.22 -11.23 0.47
CA PRO A 57 -7.96 -9.79 0.55
C PRO A 57 -8.28 -9.27 1.95
N ALA A 58 -7.34 -8.53 2.52
CA ALA A 58 -7.50 -7.76 3.74
C ALA A 58 -7.60 -6.27 3.39
N PRO A 59 -8.80 -5.65 3.49
CA PRO A 59 -8.98 -4.24 3.14
C PRO A 59 -8.32 -3.30 4.16
N ALA A 60 -7.99 -2.07 3.76
CA ALA A 60 -7.35 -1.07 4.61
C ALA A 60 -8.17 -0.82 5.88
N ALA A 61 -9.50 -0.83 5.77
CA ALA A 61 -10.43 -0.76 6.89
C ALA A 61 -10.17 -1.80 8.00
N TYR A 62 -9.75 -3.02 7.61
CA TYR A 62 -9.33 -4.07 8.54
C TYR A 62 -7.90 -3.83 9.03
N LEU A 63 -6.97 -3.51 8.13
CA LEU A 63 -5.55 -3.32 8.46
C LEU A 63 -5.35 -2.21 9.51
N LEU A 64 -6.07 -1.10 9.35
CA LEU A 64 -5.98 0.07 10.22
C LEU A 64 -6.66 -0.12 11.59
N ARG A 65 -7.52 -1.14 11.75
CA ARG A 65 -8.34 -1.28 12.98
C ARG A 65 -8.20 -2.62 13.69
N SER A 66 -7.78 -3.68 12.99
CA SER A 66 -7.73 -5.03 13.54
C SER A 66 -6.76 -5.12 14.72
N PRO A 67 -7.13 -5.78 15.83
CA PRO A 67 -6.19 -6.10 16.91
C PRO A 67 -4.97 -6.89 16.43
N GLN A 68 -5.11 -7.73 15.39
CA GLN A 68 -4.01 -8.52 14.83
C GLN A 68 -2.92 -7.64 14.20
N GLN A 69 -3.28 -6.43 13.76
CA GLN A 69 -2.37 -5.48 13.11
C GLN A 69 -1.82 -4.42 14.08
N ARG A 70 -2.04 -4.57 15.40
CA ARG A 70 -1.61 -3.59 16.40
C ARG A 70 -0.11 -3.30 16.34
N SER A 71 0.73 -4.34 16.21
CA SER A 71 2.18 -4.17 16.15
C SER A 71 2.66 -3.50 14.87
N ALA A 72 1.96 -3.67 13.74
CA ALA A 72 2.26 -2.93 12.52
C ALA A 72 1.96 -1.44 12.69
N ARG A 73 0.80 -1.10 13.26
CA ARG A 73 0.42 0.31 13.53
C ARG A 73 1.33 1.01 14.54
N GLN A 74 1.94 0.27 15.46
CA GLN A 74 2.92 0.85 16.39
C GLN A 74 4.20 1.28 15.68
N LEU A 75 4.56 0.67 14.54
CA LEU A 75 5.72 1.09 13.74
C LEU A 75 5.36 2.22 12.79
N GLU A 76 4.08 2.40 12.47
CA GLU A 76 3.61 3.44 11.56
C GLU A 76 3.92 4.86 12.05
N SER A 77 3.96 5.06 13.38
CA SER A 77 4.38 6.32 13.99
C SER A 77 5.80 6.74 13.63
N ASP A 78 6.65 5.78 13.24
CA ASP A 78 8.07 6.02 12.98
C ASP A 78 8.33 6.43 11.52
N PHE A 79 7.36 6.26 10.63
CA PHE A 79 7.53 6.47 9.18
C PHE A 79 6.84 7.74 8.64
N GLY A 80 5.78 8.21 9.30
CA GLY A 80 5.10 9.46 8.91
C GLY A 80 3.58 9.36 8.96
N LYS A 81 2.91 9.93 7.95
CA LYS A 81 1.45 10.02 7.92
C LYS A 81 0.80 8.69 7.53
N SER A 82 -0.02 8.15 8.43
CA SER A 82 -0.84 6.96 8.17
C SER A 82 -1.83 7.16 7.02
N LEU A 83 -2.08 6.09 6.28
CA LEU A 83 -3.11 6.01 5.24
C LEU A 83 -4.49 6.39 5.79
N SER A 84 -5.13 7.38 5.16
CA SER A 84 -6.52 7.75 5.42
C SER A 84 -7.34 7.58 4.15
N LEU A 85 -8.43 6.81 4.22
CA LEU A 85 -9.35 6.55 3.12
C LEU A 85 -10.81 6.85 3.52
N PRO A 86 -11.66 7.33 2.59
CA PRO A 86 -11.32 7.66 1.20
C PRO A 86 -10.41 8.89 1.09
N HIS A 87 -9.68 9.01 -0.02
CA HIS A 87 -8.79 10.15 -0.30
C HIS A 87 -9.04 10.68 -1.71
N THR A 88 -9.25 11.99 -1.83
CA THR A 88 -9.48 12.66 -3.12
C THR A 88 -8.17 13.20 -3.67
N VAL A 89 -7.84 12.84 -4.90
CA VAL A 89 -6.68 13.31 -5.65
C VAL A 89 -7.16 14.30 -6.70
N ALA A 90 -6.56 15.49 -6.72
CA ALA A 90 -6.91 16.52 -7.68
C ALA A 90 -6.48 16.13 -9.11
N ALA A 91 -7.15 16.71 -10.11
CA ALA A 91 -6.76 16.51 -11.50
C ALA A 91 -5.34 17.05 -11.75
N GLY A 92 -4.48 16.21 -12.33
CA GLY A 92 -3.07 16.55 -12.58
C GLY A 92 -2.12 16.29 -11.41
N ASP A 93 -2.63 15.75 -10.30
CA ASP A 93 -1.84 15.38 -9.12
C ASP A 93 -1.70 13.86 -8.97
N PHE A 94 -0.85 13.41 -8.05
CA PHE A 94 -0.59 12.00 -7.78
C PHE A 94 -0.77 11.62 -6.29
N TYR A 95 -1.24 10.41 -6.04
CA TYR A 95 -1.26 9.83 -4.70
C TYR A 95 -0.12 8.82 -4.52
N SER A 96 0.79 9.12 -3.61
CA SER A 96 1.89 8.22 -3.24
C SER A 96 1.57 7.47 -1.96
N LEU A 97 1.71 6.14 -2.01
CA LEU A 97 1.58 5.25 -0.86
C LEU A 97 2.81 4.34 -0.77
N PHE A 98 3.42 4.29 0.41
CA PHE A 98 4.42 3.28 0.75
C PHE A 98 3.79 2.19 1.60
N LEU A 99 3.89 0.95 1.11
CA LEU A 99 3.55 -0.23 1.89
C LEU A 99 4.81 -0.72 2.60
N ILE A 100 4.77 -0.76 3.93
CA ILE A 100 5.86 -1.29 4.75
C ILE A 100 5.43 -2.65 5.29
N SER A 101 6.05 -3.71 4.81
CA SER A 101 5.76 -5.07 5.28
C SER A 101 6.54 -5.38 6.55
N ARG A 102 5.84 -5.76 7.61
CA ARG A 102 6.40 -6.43 8.78
C ARG A 102 6.22 -7.94 8.61
N THR A 103 7.31 -8.68 8.66
CA THR A 103 7.33 -10.14 8.73
C THR A 103 8.33 -10.60 9.80
N GLN A 104 8.00 -11.65 10.52
CA GLN A 104 8.86 -12.27 11.54
C GLN A 104 8.99 -13.79 11.36
N ARG A 105 7.97 -14.43 10.78
CA ARG A 105 7.87 -15.90 10.68
C ARG A 105 8.03 -16.41 9.26
N HIS A 106 7.74 -15.59 8.26
CA HIS A 106 7.75 -15.99 6.86
C HIS A 106 8.23 -14.87 5.94
N ASP A 107 8.94 -15.24 4.88
CA ASP A 107 9.02 -14.38 3.71
C ASP A 107 7.69 -14.52 2.96
N SER A 108 7.05 -13.39 2.65
CA SER A 108 5.69 -13.35 2.16
C SER A 108 5.62 -12.63 0.82
N TYR A 109 5.03 -13.31 -0.17
CA TYR A 109 4.62 -12.67 -1.40
C TYR A 109 3.22 -12.11 -1.22
N TRP A 110 2.99 -10.93 -1.76
CA TRP A 110 1.74 -10.23 -1.57
C TRP A 110 1.30 -9.52 -2.84
N ARG A 111 0.02 -9.21 -2.89
CA ARG A 111 -0.62 -8.39 -3.91
C ARG A 111 -1.41 -7.29 -3.22
N ALA A 112 -1.12 -6.05 -3.56
CA ALA A 112 -1.95 -4.90 -3.22
C ALA A 112 -2.93 -4.63 -4.35
N THR A 113 -4.18 -4.38 -4.02
CA THR A 113 -5.23 -4.02 -4.97
C THR A 113 -5.82 -2.68 -4.55
N ILE A 114 -5.65 -1.68 -5.41
CA ILE A 114 -6.14 -0.31 -5.22
C ILE A 114 -7.45 -0.16 -5.98
N THR A 115 -8.46 0.39 -5.33
CA THR A 115 -9.77 0.68 -5.92
C THR A 115 -10.05 2.17 -5.84
N TRP A 116 -10.38 2.81 -6.96
CA TRP A 116 -10.71 4.23 -7.03
C TRP A 116 -11.92 4.49 -7.92
N TRP A 117 -12.56 5.64 -7.72
CA TRP A 117 -13.69 6.11 -8.53
C TRP A 117 -13.32 7.45 -9.19
N ASP A 118 -13.61 7.59 -10.48
CA ASP A 118 -13.20 8.76 -11.28
C ASP A 118 -14.32 9.77 -11.56
N GLY A 119 -15.49 9.58 -10.96
CA GLY A 119 -16.69 10.36 -11.25
C GLY A 119 -17.74 9.58 -12.06
N GLU A 120 -17.32 8.56 -12.79
CA GLU A 120 -18.18 7.80 -13.71
C GLU A 120 -18.15 6.31 -13.37
N GLU A 121 -16.95 5.72 -13.25
CA GLU A 121 -16.77 4.29 -13.04
C GLU A 121 -15.78 3.97 -11.91
N THR A 122 -15.84 2.71 -11.44
CA THR A 122 -14.91 2.21 -10.42
C THR A 122 -13.80 1.42 -11.10
N HIS A 123 -12.58 1.83 -10.85
CA HIS A 123 -11.37 1.23 -11.38
C HIS A 123 -10.65 0.40 -10.32
N ARG A 124 -9.84 -0.55 -10.79
CA ARG A 124 -9.02 -1.38 -9.94
C ARG A 124 -7.68 -1.71 -10.60
N ARG A 125 -6.58 -1.52 -9.87
CA ARG A 125 -5.23 -1.95 -10.28
C ARG A 125 -4.63 -2.83 -9.19
N SER A 126 -3.90 -3.85 -9.60
CA SER A 126 -3.17 -4.72 -8.68
C SER A 126 -1.68 -4.63 -8.91
N ILE A 127 -0.92 -4.57 -7.83
CA ILE A 127 0.53 -4.52 -7.80
C ILE A 127 1.00 -5.70 -6.94
N SER A 128 1.97 -6.47 -7.43
CA SER A 128 2.52 -7.60 -6.68
C SER A 128 3.91 -7.25 -6.17
N GLY A 129 4.22 -7.70 -4.96
CA GLY A 129 5.52 -7.52 -4.33
C GLY A 129 5.90 -8.74 -3.51
N SER A 130 7.11 -8.71 -2.97
CA SER A 130 7.64 -9.70 -2.04
C SER A 130 8.26 -8.98 -0.85
N SER A 131 8.15 -9.56 0.34
CA SER A 131 8.79 -9.03 1.55
C SER A 131 10.30 -8.87 1.31
N GLY A 132 10.85 -7.69 1.61
CA GLY A 132 12.27 -7.37 1.41
C GLY A 132 12.57 -6.45 0.23
N GLN A 133 11.55 -5.91 -0.46
CA GLN A 133 11.71 -4.81 -1.42
C GLN A 133 10.76 -3.65 -1.11
N ASP A 134 11.27 -2.42 -1.25
CA ASP A 134 10.50 -1.18 -1.14
C ASP A 134 9.47 -1.09 -2.29
N LEU A 135 8.22 -0.78 -1.97
CA LEU A 135 7.21 -0.48 -2.98
C LEU A 135 7.16 1.03 -3.23
N ARG A 136 7.43 1.46 -4.47
CA ARG A 136 7.09 2.81 -4.96
C ARG A 136 5.92 2.71 -5.94
N VAL A 137 4.76 3.23 -5.58
CA VAL A 137 3.63 3.36 -6.50
C VAL A 137 3.75 4.71 -7.21
N VAL A 138 4.04 4.68 -8.50
CA VAL A 138 3.94 5.86 -9.37
C VAL A 138 2.62 5.73 -10.12
N PRO A 139 1.75 6.75 -10.16
CA PRO A 139 0.66 6.77 -11.11
C PRO A 139 1.24 6.96 -12.50
N THR A 140 1.62 5.86 -13.13
CA THR A 140 1.82 5.84 -14.57
C THR A 140 0.46 5.79 -15.23
N GLY A 141 0.13 6.86 -15.95
CA GLY A 141 -0.51 6.69 -17.25
C GLY A 141 0.51 5.98 -18.14
N ASP A 142 0.12 4.82 -18.65
CA ASP A 142 0.89 3.96 -19.55
C ASP A 142 2.21 3.40 -19.00
N ASP A 143 2.22 2.08 -18.78
CA ASP A 143 3.44 1.27 -18.83
C ASP A 143 3.93 1.28 -20.29
N ALA A 144 5.13 1.81 -20.53
CA ALA A 144 5.88 1.59 -21.77
C ALA A 144 7.19 0.85 -21.42
N PRO A 145 7.68 -0.02 -22.32
CA PRO A 145 8.23 -1.34 -22.05
C PRO A 145 9.55 -1.40 -21.26
#